data_AF-A0A3A2ZMB3-F1
#
_entry.id   AF-A0A3A2ZMB3-F1
#
_cell.length_a   1.000
_cell.length_b   1.000
_cell.length_c   1.000
_cell.angle_alpha   90.00
_cell.angle_beta   90.00
_cell.angle_gamma   90.00
#
_symmetry.space_group_name_H-M   'P 1'
#
loop_
_entity.id
_entity.type
_entity.pdbx_description
1 polymer ?
#
loop_
_entity_poly.entity_id
_entity_poly.type
_entity_poly.pdbx_seq_one_letter_code
_entity_poly.pdbx_strand_id
1 'polypeptide(L)' 'MPQRTTAKTDSSFYLGKKVAFVYRAKRQVRGSNIRVIWGKVTRPHGNSGVVRAQFRHNLPPQTFGATVRVMLYPSNI' A
#
# COMPACT_ATOMS: atom_id res chain seq x y z
N MET A 1 -2.52 -22.48 21.52
CA MET A 1 -3.41 -21.82 20.56
C MET A 1 -3.50 -20.33 20.92
N PRO A 2 -2.75 -19.41 20.29
CA PRO A 2 -2.93 -18.00 20.61
C PRO A 2 -4.16 -17.46 19.87
N GLN A 3 -4.97 -16.71 20.62
CA GLN A 3 -6.31 -16.27 20.29
C GLN A 3 -6.33 -15.20 19.18
N ARG A 4 -7.41 -15.15 18.38
CA ARG A 4 -7.76 -14.11 17.40
C ARG A 4 -7.53 -12.70 17.98
N THR A 5 -6.42 -12.04 17.67
CA THR A 5 -6.22 -10.62 17.97
C THR A 5 -6.76 -9.78 16.83
N THR A 6 -7.76 -8.97 17.13
CA THR A 6 -8.50 -8.15 16.18
C THR A 6 -7.65 -6.96 15.70
N ALA A 7 -6.95 -7.17 14.59
CA ALA A 7 -6.64 -6.25 13.48
C ALA A 7 -5.90 -4.90 13.74
N LYS A 8 -6.01 -4.26 14.91
CA LYS A 8 -5.31 -3.01 15.25
C LYS A 8 -3.83 -3.23 15.53
N THR A 9 -3.49 -4.25 16.30
CA THR A 9 -2.10 -4.61 16.60
C THR A 9 -1.33 -4.97 15.34
N ASP A 10 -1.95 -5.76 14.46
CA ASP A 10 -1.33 -6.22 13.21
C ASP A 10 -1.18 -5.07 12.20
N SER A 11 -2.12 -4.11 12.20
CA SER A 11 -2.03 -2.93 11.33
C SER A 11 -0.85 -2.02 11.68
N SER A 12 -0.39 -2.04 12.94
CA SER A 12 0.75 -1.24 13.40
C SER A 12 2.07 -1.66 12.73
N PHE A 13 2.22 -2.94 12.39
CA PHE A 13 3.40 -3.46 11.69
C PHE A 13 3.62 -2.80 10.32
N TYR A 14 2.51 -2.53 9.63
CA TYR A 14 2.51 -1.95 8.28
C TYR A 14 2.68 -0.44 8.27
N LEU A 15 2.72 0.23 9.43
CA LEU A 15 2.93 1.67 9.49
C LEU A 15 4.33 2.05 9.00
N GLY A 16 4.40 3.14 8.22
CA GLY A 16 5.64 3.63 7.63
C GLY A 16 6.16 2.80 6.44
N LYS A 17 5.58 1.63 6.18
CA LYS A 17 5.98 0.76 5.07
C LYS A 17 5.66 1.41 3.72
N LYS A 18 6.53 1.15 2.73
CA LYS A 18 6.34 1.63 1.36
C LYS A 18 5.23 0.86 0.65
N VAL A 19 4.48 1.56 -0.19
CA VAL A 19 3.37 1.02 -0.95
C VAL A 19 3.58 1.33 -2.42
N ALA A 20 3.38 0.34 -3.27
CA ALA A 20 3.53 0.44 -4.71
C ALA A 20 2.22 0.09 -5.41
N PHE A 21 1.68 1.04 -6.16
CA PHE A 21 0.63 0.76 -7.14
C PHE A 21 1.25 0.59 -8.52
N VAL A 22 1.16 -0.62 -9.07
CA VAL A 22 1.75 -0.97 -10.37
C VAL A 22 0.64 -1.04 -11.41
N TYR A 23 0.79 -0.31 -12.51
CA TYR A 23 -0.16 -0.32 -13.62
C TYR A 23 0.55 -0.38 -14.97
N ARG A 24 -0.17 -0.83 -15.99
CA ARG A 24 0.33 -0.91 -17.37
C ARG A 24 -0.25 0.26 -18.16
N ALA A 25 0.60 0.93 -18.94
CA ALA A 25 0.21 2.01 -19.84
C ALA A 25 0.61 1.67 -21.28
N LYS A 26 -0.10 2.23 -22.27
CA LYS A 26 0.16 1.98 -23.69
C LYS A 26 1.50 2.57 -24.17
N ARG A 27 1.92 3.71 -23.60
CA ARG A 27 3.16 4.40 -23.95
C ARG A 27 4.34 3.86 -23.14
N GLN A 28 5.36 3.39 -23.85
CA GLN A 28 6.64 3.00 -23.26
C GLN A 28 7.35 4.22 -22.67
N VAL A 29 7.77 4.09 -21.42
CA VAL A 29 8.57 5.10 -20.72
C VAL A 29 9.76 4.37 -20.13
N ARG A 30 10.98 4.85 -20.42
CA ARG A 30 12.23 4.25 -19.93
C ARG A 30 12.31 2.74 -20.22
N GLY A 31 11.98 2.35 -21.45
CA GLY A 31 12.06 0.96 -21.90
C GLY A 31 10.94 0.04 -21.40
N SER A 32 10.00 0.51 -20.57
CA SER A 32 8.91 -0.33 -20.04
C SER A 32 7.53 0.31 -20.17
N ASN A 33 6.51 -0.54 -20.33
CA ASN A 33 5.09 -0.15 -20.30
C ASN A 33 4.51 -0.18 -18.87
N ILE A 34 5.35 -0.49 -17.88
CA ILE A 34 4.97 -0.66 -16.48
C ILE A 34 5.28 0.65 -15.76
N ARG A 35 4.28 1.18 -15.05
CA ARG A 35 4.42 2.40 -14.26
C ARG A 35 4.06 2.10 -12.82
N VAL A 36 4.76 2.78 -11.91
CA VAL A 36 4.60 2.58 -10.48
C VAL A 36 4.33 3.91 -9.82
N ILE A 37 3.26 3.97 -9.01
CA ILE A 37 3.00 5.09 -8.11
C ILE A 37 3.42 4.66 -6.72
N TRP A 38 4.37 5.42 -6.16
CA TRP A 38 4.90 5.18 -4.83
C TRP A 38 4.11 5.94 -3.77
N GLY A 39 3.89 5.27 -2.65
CA GLY A 39 3.30 5.83 -1.44
C GLY A 39 3.89 5.22 -0.18
N LYS A 40 3.32 5.62 0.95
CA LYS A 40 3.62 5.10 2.28
C LYS A 40 2.35 4.87 3.06
N VAL A 41 2.34 3.87 3.94
CA VAL A 41 1.27 3.70 4.92
C VAL A 41 1.47 4.72 6.04
N THR A 42 0.39 5.42 6.41
CA THR A 42 0.43 6.54 7.36
C THR A 42 -0.17 6.20 8.71
N ARG A 43 -1.41 5.71 8.74
CA ARG A 43 -2.13 5.42 9.98
C ARG A 43 -3.17 4.31 9.78
N PRO A 44 -3.53 3.56 10.84
CA PRO A 44 -4.62 2.58 10.74
C PRO A 44 -5.96 3.30 10.57
N HIS A 45 -6.94 2.62 9.99
CA HIS A 45 -8.28 3.10 9.75
C HIS A 45 -9.33 2.12 10.26
N GLY A 46 -10.19 2.58 11.16
CA GLY A 46 -11.24 1.75 11.76
C GLY A 46 -10.68 0.63 12.63
N ASN A 47 -11.49 -0.40 12.83
CA ASN A 47 -11.19 -1.52 13.72
C ASN A 47 -10.91 -2.84 12.96
N SER A 48 -10.97 -2.83 11.63
CA SER A 48 -10.91 -4.03 10.79
C SER A 48 -9.57 -4.24 10.07
N GLY A 49 -8.48 -3.60 10.56
CA GLY A 49 -7.14 -3.78 9.97
C GLY A 49 -6.92 -3.04 8.66
N VAL A 50 -7.83 -2.14 8.29
CA VAL A 50 -7.65 -1.25 7.14
C VAL A 50 -6.62 -0.19 7.49
N VAL A 51 -5.82 0.24 6.51
CA VAL A 51 -4.80 1.27 6.69
C VAL A 51 -4.99 2.41 5.69
N ARG A 52 -4.62 3.63 6.08
CA ARG A 52 -4.55 4.78 5.19
C ARG A 52 -3.15 4.88 4.58
N ALA A 53 -3.08 4.89 3.25
CA ALA A 53 -1.86 5.15 2.51
C ALA A 53 -1.88 6.56 1.90
N GLN A 54 -0.73 7.22 1.89
CA GLN A 54 -0.52 8.48 1.18
C GLN A 54 0.44 8.22 0.02
N PHE A 55 -0.02 8.49 -1.20
CA PHE A 55 0.79 8.36 -2.41
C PHE A 55 1.40 9.70 -2.79
N ARG A 56 2.54 9.68 -3.49
CA ARG A 56 3.17 10.90 -4.04
C ARG A 56 2.27 11.61 -5.05
N HIS A 57 1.58 10.84 -5.87
CA HIS A 57 0.52 11.31 -6.74
C HIS A 57 -0.76 10.59 -6.34
N ASN A 58 -1.86 11.33 -6.28
CA ASN A 58 -3.16 10.75 -5.97
C ASN A 58 -3.49 9.66 -6.97
N LEU A 59 -4.06 8.56 -6.47
CA LEU A 59 -4.47 7.46 -7.32
C LEU A 59 -5.70 7.89 -8.16
N PRO A 60 -5.77 7.49 -9.44
CA PRO A 60 -6.97 7.67 -10.23
C PRO A 60 -8.16 6.94 -9.59
N PRO A 61 -9.38 7.49 -9.63
CA PRO A 61 -10.55 6.84 -9.00
C PRO A 61 -10.89 5.48 -9.63
N GLN A 62 -10.48 5.22 -10.87
CA GLN A 62 -10.66 3.92 -11.51
C GLN A 62 -9.88 2.79 -10.81
N THR A 63 -8.90 3.11 -9.96
CA THR A 63 -8.08 2.11 -9.26
C THR A 63 -8.68 1.66 -7.93
N PHE A 64 -9.87 2.13 -7.55
CA PHE A 64 -10.56 1.59 -6.38
C PHE A 64 -10.89 0.11 -6.60
N GLY A 65 -10.47 -0.76 -5.67
CA GLY A 65 -10.57 -2.22 -5.81
C GLY A 65 -9.40 -2.90 -6.51
N ALA A 66 -8.45 -2.13 -7.07
CA ALA A 66 -7.22 -2.69 -7.62
C ALA A 66 -6.27 -3.15 -6.51
N THR A 67 -5.45 -4.15 -6.82
CA THR A 67 -4.46 -4.67 -5.87
C THR A 67 -3.27 -3.72 -5.77
N VAL A 68 -2.80 -3.52 -4.54
CA VAL A 68 -1.64 -2.68 -4.23
C VAL A 68 -0.62 -3.53 -3.50
N ARG A 69 0.67 -3.33 -3.79
CA ARG A 69 1.76 -4.07 -3.14
C ARG A 69 2.29 -3.28 -1.95
N VAL A 70 2.14 -3.83 -0.74
CA VAL A 70 2.78 -3.29 0.47
C VAL A 70 4.14 -3.94 0.61
N MET A 71 5.17 -3.13 0.79
CA MET A 71 6.55 -3.60 0.93
C MET A 71 6.87 -3.79 2.40
N LEU A 72 7.77 -4.72 2.71
CA LEU A 72 8.19 -4.98 4.08
C LEU A 72 9.24 -3.98 4.59
N TYR A 73 9.61 -3.00 3.76
CA TYR A 73 10.58 -1.96 4.12
C TYR A 73 9.95 -0.55 4.13
N PRO A 74 10.56 0.41 4.84
CA PRO A 74 11.69 0.27 5.77
C PRO A 74 11.32 -0.61 6.96
N SER A 75 12.14 -1.61 7.25
CA SER A 75 11.91 -2.51 8.38
C SER A 75 12.28 -1.77 9.66
N ASN A 76 11.45 -1.95 10.68
CA ASN A 76 11.70 -1.47 12.04
C ASN A 76 11.42 -2.60 13.04
N ILE A 77 11.60 -3.84 12.55
CA ILE A 77 11.62 -5.09 13.33
C ILE A 77 12.98 -5.19 14.00
#